data_AF-A0A974PJS3-F1
#
_entry.id   AF-A0A974PJS3-F1
#
_cell.length_a   1.000
_cell.length_b   1.000
_cell.length_c   1.000
_cell.angle_alpha   90.00
_cell.angle_beta   90.00
_cell.angle_gamma   90.00
#
_symmetry.space_group_name_H-M   'P 1'
#
loop_
_entity.id
_entity.type
_entity.pdbx_description
1 polymer ?
#
loop_
_entity_poly.entity_id
_entity_poly.type
_entity_poly.pdbx_seq_one_letter_code
_entity_poly.pdbx_strand_id
1 'polypeptide(L)'
;MRRIAFITESSARPAEPLPAYLFYQGKQSRWINAVIEYMEVRSFPREDIFFLSPYGQRIIGYEDIVAPYPLQKYHPRKSDALDIADKAVDIIQSIQPTPFVEIHAGRTLADPLKAALEAAGISCRVYADGVPLGTKPNAYQELIEEEKIQRKNREVQREKWQITSLIQYQTPNEASELIYRYGKRAQLLGIEENIEELKAMLTSYRRKHKDEAKTLQEFQTLLSQEDTEGELARFLQSITSLAELHADEFFENMKFKFGKSMAKFSTYLIKHTYVLLLENRINEAMLRTQIALMK
;
A
#
# COMPACT_ATOMS: atom_id res chain seq x y z
N MET A 1 2.25 11.36 18.89
CA MET A 1 2.15 12.71 19.46
C MET A 1 0.80 13.28 19.04
N ARG A 2 -0.05 13.69 19.99
CA ARG A 2 -1.36 14.32 19.69
C ARG A 2 -1.12 15.66 18.99
N ARG A 3 -1.96 16.01 18.01
CA ARG A 3 -1.86 17.25 17.25
C ARG A 3 -3.19 17.98 17.34
N ILE A 4 -3.16 19.29 17.47
CA ILE A 4 -4.35 20.15 17.48
C ILE A 4 -4.23 21.17 16.36
N ALA A 5 -5.33 21.50 15.70
CA ALA A 5 -5.37 22.47 14.62
C ALA A 5 -6.22 23.69 15.00
N PHE A 6 -5.66 24.88 14.85
CA PHE A 6 -6.40 26.15 14.92
C PHE A 6 -6.60 26.73 13.53
N ILE A 7 -7.86 26.95 13.17
CA ILE A 7 -8.26 27.46 11.85
C ILE A 7 -8.91 28.83 12.02
N THR A 8 -8.56 29.81 11.18
CA THR A 8 -9.25 31.11 11.23
C THR A 8 -10.71 30.98 10.76
N GLU A 9 -11.61 31.76 11.34
CA GLU A 9 -13.00 31.82 10.85
C GLU A 9 -13.10 32.39 9.42
N SER A 10 -14.20 32.06 8.77
CA SER A 10 -14.59 32.54 7.44
C SER A 10 -15.60 33.70 7.53
N SER A 11 -15.57 34.59 6.54
CA SER A 11 -16.58 35.64 6.35
C SER A 11 -17.82 35.16 5.59
N ALA A 12 -17.77 34.01 4.92
CA ALA A 12 -18.96 33.36 4.39
C ALA A 12 -19.71 32.71 5.55
N ARG A 13 -20.90 33.24 5.87
CA ARG A 13 -21.72 32.79 7.01
C ARG A 13 -23.17 32.58 6.56
N PRO A 14 -23.74 31.39 6.77
CA PRO A 14 -25.15 31.13 6.50
C PRO A 14 -26.06 31.80 7.54
N ALA A 15 -27.34 31.95 7.18
CA ALA A 15 -28.36 32.55 8.05
C ALA A 15 -28.93 31.57 9.09
N GLU A 16 -28.62 30.28 8.96
CA GLU A 16 -29.09 29.23 9.86
C GLU A 16 -27.93 28.73 10.74
N PRO A 17 -28.20 28.30 11.99
CA PRO A 17 -27.21 27.66 12.84
C PRO A 17 -26.72 26.34 12.23
N LEU A 18 -25.41 26.16 12.14
CA LEU A 18 -24.78 24.96 11.60
C LEU A 18 -23.54 24.56 12.40
N PRO A 19 -23.08 23.31 12.32
CA PRO A 19 -21.74 22.91 12.79
C PRO A 19 -20.66 23.83 12.23
N ALA A 20 -19.64 24.17 13.02
CA ALA A 20 -18.64 25.17 12.67
C ALA A 20 -17.98 24.92 11.31
N TYR A 21 -17.62 23.68 10.99
CA TYR A 21 -17.01 23.34 9.71
C TYR A 21 -17.91 23.62 8.50
N LEU A 22 -19.23 23.42 8.62
CA LEU A 22 -20.20 23.78 7.57
C LEU A 22 -20.52 25.27 7.58
N PHE A 23 -20.58 25.87 8.78
CA PHE A 23 -20.90 27.28 8.97
C PHE A 23 -19.84 28.18 8.32
N TYR A 24 -18.56 27.80 8.42
CA TYR A 24 -17.46 28.55 7.83
C TYR A 24 -17.13 28.16 6.39
N GLN A 25 -17.74 27.11 5.85
CA GLN A 25 -17.63 26.76 4.43
C GLN A 25 -18.48 27.67 3.55
N GLY A 26 -18.02 27.90 2.32
CA GLY A 26 -18.82 28.63 1.34
C GLY A 26 -18.08 28.91 0.04
N LYS A 27 -18.81 29.26 -1.01
CA LYS A 27 -18.23 29.55 -2.35
C LYS A 27 -17.19 30.67 -2.33
N GLN A 28 -17.31 31.61 -1.40
CA GLN A 28 -16.41 32.76 -1.25
C GLN A 28 -15.20 32.47 -0.34
N SER A 29 -15.18 31.32 0.36
CA SER A 29 -14.18 31.00 1.39
C SER A 29 -13.22 29.92 0.96
N ARG A 30 -12.65 30.11 -0.23
CA ARG A 30 -11.77 29.13 -0.90
C ARG A 30 -10.64 28.62 0.00
N TRP A 31 -10.07 29.50 0.82
CA TRP A 31 -8.98 29.10 1.71
C TRP A 31 -9.47 28.20 2.85
N ILE A 32 -10.55 28.55 3.55
CA ILE A 32 -11.09 27.72 4.63
C ILE A 32 -11.58 26.38 4.09
N ASN A 33 -12.22 26.35 2.92
CA ASN A 33 -12.60 25.11 2.26
C ASN A 33 -11.36 24.22 2.02
N ALA A 34 -10.25 24.79 1.54
CA ALA A 34 -9.01 24.05 1.29
C ALA A 34 -8.34 23.56 2.58
N VAL A 35 -8.38 24.33 3.67
CA VAL A 35 -7.89 23.87 4.99
C VAL A 35 -8.74 22.69 5.48
N ILE A 36 -10.07 22.78 5.37
CA ILE A 36 -10.96 21.70 5.78
C ILE A 36 -10.73 20.44 4.94
N GLU A 37 -10.66 20.56 3.61
CA GLU A 37 -10.33 19.42 2.75
C GLU A 37 -8.98 18.79 3.14
N TYR A 38 -7.97 19.61 3.42
CA TYR A 38 -6.67 19.13 3.86
C TYR A 38 -6.75 18.33 5.18
N MET A 39 -7.56 18.78 6.14
CA MET A 39 -7.80 18.04 7.39
C MET A 39 -8.51 16.71 7.14
N GLU A 40 -9.50 16.69 6.24
CA GLU A 40 -10.25 15.48 5.89
C GLU A 40 -9.36 14.45 5.19
N VAL A 41 -8.55 14.89 4.22
CA VAL A 41 -7.62 14.03 3.46
C VAL A 41 -6.60 13.38 4.39
N ARG A 42 -6.14 14.12 5.41
CA ARG A 42 -5.23 13.62 6.45
C ARG A 42 -5.93 12.81 7.55
N SER A 43 -7.26 12.71 7.50
CA SER A 43 -8.07 12.09 8.56
C SER A 43 -7.73 12.66 9.94
N PHE A 44 -7.58 13.98 10.03
CA PHE A 44 -7.26 14.68 11.27
C PHE A 44 -8.43 14.52 12.27
N PRO A 45 -8.17 14.21 13.56
CA PRO A 45 -9.24 14.03 14.55
C PRO A 45 -10.09 15.29 14.69
N ARG A 46 -11.41 15.18 14.55
CA ARG A 46 -12.32 16.34 14.51
C ARG A 46 -12.39 17.06 15.85
N GLU A 47 -12.29 16.31 16.93
CA GLU A 47 -12.22 16.78 18.32
C GLU A 47 -10.98 17.63 18.63
N ASP A 48 -9.95 17.53 17.79
CA ASP A 48 -8.69 18.26 17.91
C ASP A 48 -8.61 19.46 16.94
N ILE A 49 -9.72 19.82 16.28
CA ILE A 49 -9.79 20.97 15.37
C ILE A 49 -10.67 22.06 16.00
N PHE A 50 -10.14 23.29 16.01
CA PHE A 50 -10.82 24.45 16.57
C PHE A 50 -10.77 25.63 15.61
N PHE A 51 -11.89 26.35 15.49
CA PHE A 51 -12.00 27.62 14.78
C PHE A 51 -11.76 28.80 15.74
N LEU A 52 -10.92 29.74 15.31
CA LEU A 52 -10.65 30.98 16.01
C LEU A 52 -11.57 32.08 15.49
N SER A 53 -12.43 32.59 16.36
CA SER A 53 -13.38 33.66 16.06
C SER A 53 -12.99 34.94 16.81
N PRO A 54 -12.52 35.99 16.10
CA PRO A 54 -12.31 37.32 16.67
C PRO A 54 -13.59 37.92 17.30
N TYR A 55 -14.76 37.50 16.82
CA TYR A 55 -16.03 37.92 17.41
C TYR A 55 -16.26 37.21 18.74
N GLY A 56 -16.25 37.99 19.82
CA GLY A 56 -16.36 37.47 21.19
C GLY A 56 -15.14 36.68 21.64
N GLN A 57 -14.03 36.72 20.88
CA GLN A 57 -12.78 36.03 21.20
C GLN A 57 -13.01 34.55 21.54
N ARG A 58 -13.74 33.85 20.65
CA ARG A 58 -14.20 32.48 20.87
C ARG A 58 -13.26 31.48 20.20
N ILE A 59 -13.10 30.35 20.86
CA ILE A 59 -12.48 29.14 20.31
C ILE A 59 -13.61 28.12 20.20
N ILE A 60 -13.90 27.68 18.97
CA ILE A 60 -15.10 26.92 18.63
C ILE A 60 -14.65 25.55 18.12
N GLY A 61 -15.12 24.46 18.70
CA GLY A 61 -14.82 23.11 18.22
C GLY A 61 -15.34 22.88 16.80
N TYR A 62 -14.73 21.94 16.08
CA TYR A 62 -15.06 21.66 14.68
C TYR A 62 -16.54 21.35 14.42
N GLU A 63 -17.17 20.62 15.33
CA GLU A 63 -18.57 20.18 15.24
C GLU A 63 -19.52 21.03 16.11
N ASP A 64 -19.01 22.04 16.83
CA ASP A 64 -19.84 22.90 17.66
C ASP A 64 -20.83 23.68 16.80
N ILE A 65 -22.07 23.79 17.28
CA ILE A 65 -23.12 24.54 16.58
C ILE A 65 -22.87 26.04 16.73
N VAL A 66 -22.71 26.72 15.60
CA VAL A 66 -22.50 28.16 15.53
C VAL A 66 -23.80 28.83 15.08
N ALA A 67 -24.39 29.61 15.98
CA ALA A 67 -25.49 30.51 15.62
C ALA A 67 -24.96 31.71 14.81
N PRO A 68 -25.72 32.25 13.84
CA PRO A 68 -25.34 33.42 13.07
C PRO A 68 -24.99 34.62 13.96
N TYR A 69 -23.88 35.30 13.63
CA TYR A 69 -23.44 36.50 14.33
C TYR A 69 -22.94 37.55 13.32
N PRO A 70 -22.99 38.86 13.67
CA PRO A 70 -22.62 39.93 12.75
C PRO A 70 -21.20 39.78 12.20
N LEU A 71 -21.02 40.10 10.91
CA LEU A 71 -19.70 40.26 10.34
C LEU A 71 -19.01 41.45 11.00
N GLN A 72 -17.77 41.26 11.46
CA GLN A 72 -17.00 42.37 11.97
C GLN A 72 -16.71 43.35 10.83
N LYS A 73 -17.06 44.62 11.06
CA LYS A 73 -16.85 45.71 10.11
C LYS A 73 -15.38 46.10 9.97
N TYR A 74 -14.56 45.78 10.98
CA TYR A 74 -13.15 46.13 11.08
C TYR A 74 -12.30 44.88 11.25
N HIS A 75 -11.06 44.94 10.78
CA HIS A 75 -10.07 43.90 11.06
C HIS A 75 -9.86 43.75 12.58
N PRO A 76 -9.58 42.52 13.08
CA PRO A 76 -9.33 42.27 14.49
C PRO A 76 -8.24 43.21 15.03
N ARG A 77 -8.47 43.77 16.21
CA ARG A 77 -7.44 44.58 16.87
C ARG A 77 -6.33 43.66 17.36
N LYS A 78 -5.12 44.21 17.49
CA LYS A 78 -3.97 43.46 18.05
C LYS A 78 -4.26 42.93 19.45
N SER A 79 -4.99 43.67 20.28
CA SER A 79 -5.45 43.23 21.60
C SER A 79 -6.31 41.97 21.53
N ASP A 80 -7.28 41.94 20.61
CA ASP A 80 -8.22 40.82 20.48
C ASP A 80 -7.50 39.53 20.05
N ALA A 81 -6.47 39.67 19.21
CA ALA A 81 -5.65 38.55 18.78
C ALA A 81 -4.74 38.00 19.90
N LEU A 82 -4.27 38.86 20.81
CA LEU A 82 -3.52 38.45 22.00
C LEU A 82 -4.44 37.71 22.99
N ASP A 83 -5.64 38.25 23.25
CA ASP A 83 -6.61 37.62 24.16
C ASP A 83 -7.03 36.22 23.66
N ILE A 84 -7.19 36.04 22.34
CA ILE A 84 -7.45 34.72 21.75
C ILE A 84 -6.25 33.78 21.90
N ALA A 85 -5.03 34.30 21.71
CA ALA A 85 -3.82 33.51 21.85
C ALA A 85 -3.64 32.98 23.27
N ASP A 86 -3.88 33.81 24.29
CA ASP A 86 -3.81 33.42 25.70
C ASP A 86 -4.85 32.33 26.02
N LYS A 87 -6.10 32.51 25.58
CA LYS A 87 -7.15 31.47 25.73
C LYS A 87 -6.78 30.16 25.03
N ALA A 88 -6.13 30.23 23.87
CA ALA A 88 -5.69 29.04 23.15
C ALA A 88 -4.58 28.30 23.91
N VAL A 89 -3.64 29.03 24.51
CA VAL A 89 -2.61 28.46 25.38
C VAL A 89 -3.24 27.76 26.59
N ASP A 90 -4.20 28.40 27.26
CA ASP A 90 -4.91 27.82 28.42
C ASP A 90 -5.58 26.49 28.06
N ILE A 91 -6.27 26.43 26.91
CA ILE A 91 -6.89 25.19 26.42
C ILE A 91 -5.82 24.12 26.18
N ILE A 92 -4.71 24.45 25.53
CA ILE A 92 -3.66 23.48 25.22
C ILE A 92 -2.97 22.95 26.47
N GLN A 93 -2.73 23.81 27.46
CA GLN A 93 -2.11 23.41 28.73
C GLN A 93 -3.01 22.46 29.53
N SER A 94 -4.33 22.51 29.33
CA SER A 94 -5.26 21.55 29.93
C SER A 94 -5.17 20.13 29.33
N ILE A 95 -4.49 19.97 28.18
CA ILE A 95 -4.41 18.71 27.43
C ILE A 95 -3.07 18.03 27.72
N GLN A 96 -3.11 16.82 28.29
CA GLN A 96 -1.93 15.99 28.53
C GLN A 96 -1.94 14.70 27.70
N PRO A 97 -0.79 14.31 27.11
CA PRO A 97 0.47 15.06 27.01
C PRO A 97 0.32 16.30 26.10
N THR A 98 1.17 17.31 26.31
CA THR A 98 1.13 18.56 25.55
C THR A 98 1.16 18.30 24.04
N PRO A 99 0.14 18.74 23.28
CA PRO A 99 0.03 18.45 21.86
C PRO A 99 0.94 19.34 21.01
N PHE A 100 1.17 18.93 19.77
CA PHE A 100 1.74 19.77 18.73
C PHE A 100 0.64 20.62 18.08
N VAL A 101 0.88 21.92 17.88
CA VAL A 101 -0.15 22.85 17.38
C VAL A 101 0.06 23.21 15.90
N GLU A 102 -0.93 22.96 15.05
CA GLU A 102 -0.99 23.40 13.66
C GLU A 102 -1.83 24.69 13.55
N ILE A 103 -1.25 25.76 12.98
CA ILE A 103 -1.92 27.05 12.85
C ILE A 103 -2.25 27.31 11.37
N HIS A 104 -3.54 27.41 11.07
CA HIS A 104 -4.12 27.67 9.76
C HIS A 104 -4.83 29.03 9.77
N ALA A 105 -4.07 30.09 10.03
CA ALA A 105 -4.61 31.42 10.23
C ALA A 105 -3.84 32.50 9.45
N GLY A 106 -4.46 33.68 9.35
CA GLY A 106 -3.84 34.85 8.74
C GLY A 106 -2.81 35.44 9.69
N ARG A 107 -1.84 36.21 9.17
CA ARG A 107 -0.74 36.77 9.96
C ARG A 107 -1.20 37.48 11.25
N THR A 108 -2.32 38.19 11.18
CA THR A 108 -2.93 38.90 12.31
C THR A 108 -3.25 38.00 13.52
N LEU A 109 -3.63 36.73 13.28
CA LEU A 109 -3.91 35.76 14.34
C LEU A 109 -2.74 34.78 14.53
N ALA A 110 -2.02 34.44 13.47
CA ALA A 110 -0.92 33.49 13.52
C ALA A 110 0.29 34.03 14.30
N ASP A 111 0.68 35.30 14.10
CA ASP A 111 1.86 35.88 14.76
C ASP A 111 1.68 35.93 16.30
N PRO A 112 0.57 36.47 16.86
CA PRO A 112 0.35 36.47 18.31
C PRO A 112 0.23 35.07 18.89
N LEU A 113 -0.47 34.16 18.21
CA LEU A 113 -0.65 32.79 18.65
C LEU A 113 0.68 32.03 18.70
N LYS A 114 1.50 32.16 17.66
CA LYS A 114 2.84 31.56 17.62
C LYS A 114 3.71 32.07 18.77
N ALA A 115 3.75 33.39 18.99
CA ALA A 115 4.53 33.99 20.06
C ALA A 115 4.09 33.50 21.46
N ALA A 116 2.77 33.40 21.70
CA ALA A 116 2.23 32.92 22.96
C ALA A 116 2.57 31.43 23.20
N LEU A 117 2.45 30.59 22.16
CA LEU A 117 2.80 29.16 22.23
C LEU A 117 4.28 28.94 22.47
N GLU A 118 5.15 29.69 21.77
CA GLU A 118 6.60 29.63 21.96
C GLU A 118 7.01 30.06 23.38
N ALA A 119 6.41 31.12 23.91
CA ALA A 119 6.64 31.57 25.29
C ALA A 119 6.21 30.52 26.33
N ALA A 120 5.17 29.74 26.03
CA ALA A 120 4.69 28.63 26.86
C ALA A 120 5.44 27.32 26.64
N GLY A 121 6.46 27.27 25.76
CA GLY A 121 7.21 26.06 25.43
C GLY A 121 6.44 25.03 24.60
N ILE A 122 5.36 25.43 23.93
CA ILE A 122 4.50 24.56 23.12
C ILE A 122 5.01 24.55 21.67
N SER A 123 5.26 23.37 21.12
CA SER A 123 5.69 23.23 19.72
C SER A 123 4.54 23.52 18.76
N CYS A 124 4.79 24.39 17.78
CA CYS A 124 3.79 24.75 16.78
C CYS A 124 4.36 24.90 15.36
N ARG A 125 3.47 24.88 14.36
CA ARG A 125 3.78 25.19 12.95
C ARG A 125 2.68 26.02 12.33
N VAL A 126 3.06 27.11 11.68
CA VAL A 126 2.16 27.92 10.84
C VAL A 126 2.18 27.36 9.42
N TYR A 127 0.99 27.07 8.87
CA TYR A 127 0.84 26.57 7.52
C TYR A 127 0.58 27.70 6.53
N ALA A 128 1.20 27.58 5.33
CA ALA A 128 1.20 28.62 4.31
C ALA A 128 1.68 29.99 4.86
N ASP A 129 2.72 29.96 5.70
CA ASP A 129 3.39 31.16 6.20
C ASP A 129 4.08 31.90 5.04
N GLY A 130 4.00 33.23 5.04
CA GLY A 130 4.50 34.07 3.94
C GLY A 130 3.70 34.01 2.62
N VAL A 131 2.70 33.13 2.50
CA VAL A 131 1.87 33.01 1.28
C VAL A 131 0.74 34.05 1.30
N PRO A 132 0.58 34.87 0.24
CA PRO A 132 -0.53 35.81 0.11
C PRO A 132 -1.90 35.15 0.24
N LEU A 133 -2.86 35.84 0.86
CA LEU A 133 -4.20 35.30 1.14
C LEU A 133 -4.90 34.70 -0.09
N GLY A 134 -4.77 35.34 -1.25
CA GLY A 134 -5.38 34.89 -2.50
C GLY A 134 -4.76 33.62 -3.09
N THR A 135 -3.51 33.28 -2.75
CA THR A 135 -2.79 32.10 -3.25
C THR A 135 -2.70 30.98 -2.23
N LYS A 136 -3.08 31.22 -0.97
CA LYS A 136 -3.17 30.17 0.06
C LYS A 136 -3.98 28.95 -0.37
N PRO A 137 -5.13 29.04 -1.07
CA PRO A 137 -5.83 27.85 -1.54
C PRO A 137 -4.97 26.92 -2.39
N ASN A 138 -4.10 27.48 -3.25
CA ASN A 138 -3.21 26.69 -4.11
C ASN A 138 -2.12 25.98 -3.30
N ALA A 139 -1.54 26.66 -2.29
CA ALA A 139 -0.57 26.04 -1.39
C ALA A 139 -1.18 24.86 -0.61
N TYR A 140 -2.47 24.94 -0.24
CA TYR A 140 -3.16 23.79 0.37
C TYR A 140 -3.49 22.70 -0.64
N GLN A 141 -3.81 23.06 -1.88
CA GLN A 141 -4.04 22.08 -2.94
C GLN A 141 -2.80 21.21 -3.19
N GLU A 142 -1.60 21.81 -3.21
CA GLU A 142 -0.33 21.09 -3.29
C GLU A 142 -0.16 20.14 -2.10
N LEU A 143 -0.41 20.60 -0.87
CA LEU A 143 -0.34 19.76 0.34
C LEU A 143 -1.36 18.61 0.32
N ILE A 144 -2.55 18.84 -0.23
CA ILE A 144 -3.59 17.83 -0.40
C ILE A 144 -3.14 16.77 -1.40
N GLU A 145 -2.57 17.19 -2.53
CA GLU A 145 -2.07 16.28 -3.56
C GLU A 145 -0.90 15.45 -3.04
N GLU A 146 0.03 16.06 -2.32
CA GLU A 146 1.13 15.36 -1.65
C GLU A 146 0.61 14.28 -0.68
N GLU A 147 -0.37 14.60 0.17
CA GLU A 147 -0.93 13.64 1.12
C GLU A 147 -1.68 12.50 0.38
N LYS A 148 -2.45 12.82 -0.66
CA LYS A 148 -3.13 11.81 -1.50
C LYS A 148 -2.11 10.86 -2.14
N ILE A 149 -0.99 11.38 -2.64
CA ILE A 149 0.12 10.59 -3.19
C ILE A 149 0.74 9.71 -2.11
N GLN A 150 1.06 10.27 -0.93
CA GLN A 150 1.61 9.49 0.18
C GLN A 150 0.69 8.36 0.63
N ARG A 151 -0.62 8.62 0.74
CA ARG A 151 -1.61 7.60 1.07
C ARG A 151 -1.65 6.50 0.02
N LYS A 152 -1.72 6.86 -1.26
CA LYS A 152 -1.66 5.88 -2.37
C LYS A 152 -0.39 5.05 -2.30
N ASN A 153 0.76 5.66 -2.03
CA ASN A 153 2.03 4.94 -1.89
C ASN A 153 2.00 3.98 -0.69
N ARG A 154 1.44 4.38 0.46
CA ARG A 154 1.25 3.49 1.61
C ARG A 154 0.32 2.31 1.29
N GLU A 155 -0.75 2.55 0.55
CA GLU A 155 -1.68 1.50 0.11
C GLU A 155 -0.99 0.51 -0.85
N VAL A 156 -0.22 1.01 -1.83
CA VAL A 156 0.59 0.18 -2.72
C VAL A 156 1.62 -0.64 -1.93
N GLN A 157 2.30 -0.04 -0.96
CA GLN A 157 3.27 -0.75 -0.11
C GLN A 157 2.62 -1.84 0.74
N ARG A 158 1.44 -1.57 1.32
CA ARG A 158 0.66 -2.59 2.03
C ARG A 158 0.27 -3.74 1.12
N GLU A 159 -0.16 -3.45 -0.10
CA GLU A 159 -0.48 -4.47 -1.09
C GLU A 159 0.76 -5.28 -1.49
N LYS A 160 1.92 -4.65 -1.71
CA LYS A 160 3.18 -5.35 -1.96
C LYS A 160 3.52 -6.34 -0.83
N TRP A 161 3.34 -5.96 0.42
CA TRP A 161 3.54 -6.85 1.57
C TRP A 161 2.54 -8.01 1.60
N GLN A 162 1.27 -7.74 1.32
CA GLN A 162 0.26 -8.78 1.20
C GLN A 162 0.62 -9.79 0.11
N ILE A 163 1.01 -9.34 -1.08
CA ILE A 163 1.44 -10.22 -2.17
C ILE A 163 2.66 -11.04 -1.76
N THR A 164 3.64 -10.41 -1.12
CA THR A 164 4.86 -11.11 -0.65
C THR A 164 4.51 -12.25 0.30
N SER A 165 3.53 -12.06 1.19
CA SER A 165 3.07 -13.09 2.14
C SER A 165 2.32 -14.27 1.49
N LEU A 166 1.82 -14.10 0.26
CA LEU A 166 1.14 -15.14 -0.50
C LEU A 166 2.11 -16.08 -1.22
N ILE A 167 3.36 -15.68 -1.41
CA ILE A 167 4.39 -16.48 -2.07
C ILE A 167 5.15 -17.26 -0.98
N GLN A 168 4.76 -18.52 -0.75
CA GLN A 168 5.33 -19.34 0.34
C GLN A 168 6.28 -20.41 -0.18
N TYR A 169 5.84 -21.16 -1.19
CA TYR A 169 6.56 -22.33 -1.69
C TYR A 169 7.19 -22.11 -3.07
N GLN A 170 6.94 -20.94 -3.68
CA GLN A 170 7.39 -20.52 -5.00
C GLN A 170 7.05 -21.52 -6.12
N THR A 171 5.85 -22.11 -6.04
CA THR A 171 5.42 -23.14 -6.99
C THR A 171 4.88 -22.56 -8.30
N PRO A 172 4.83 -23.35 -9.40
CA PRO A 172 4.15 -22.94 -10.63
C PRO A 172 2.68 -22.54 -10.45
N ASN A 173 2.00 -23.11 -9.44
CA ASN A 173 0.62 -22.78 -9.12
C ASN A 173 0.52 -21.40 -8.46
N GLU A 174 1.37 -21.11 -7.46
CA GLU A 174 1.46 -19.78 -6.85
C GLU A 174 1.82 -18.72 -7.89
N ALA A 175 2.77 -19.01 -8.78
CA ALA A 175 3.13 -18.13 -9.89
C ALA A 175 1.94 -17.84 -10.82
N SER A 176 1.15 -18.86 -11.13
CA SER A 176 -0.07 -18.70 -11.95
C SER A 176 -1.09 -17.79 -11.25
N GLU A 177 -1.27 -17.96 -9.94
CA GLU A 177 -2.22 -17.16 -9.14
C GLU A 177 -1.77 -15.70 -9.01
N LEU A 178 -0.47 -15.48 -8.80
CA LEU A 178 0.14 -14.16 -8.77
C LEU A 178 -0.16 -13.39 -10.07
N ILE A 179 0.08 -14.02 -11.22
CA ILE A 179 -0.18 -13.43 -12.53
C ILE A 179 -1.67 -13.16 -12.73
N TYR A 180 -2.53 -14.11 -12.35
CA TYR A 180 -3.98 -13.98 -12.50
C TYR A 180 -4.54 -12.81 -11.70
N ARG A 181 -4.17 -12.71 -10.41
CA ARG A 181 -4.69 -11.69 -9.50
C ARG A 181 -4.07 -10.31 -9.73
N TYR A 182 -2.75 -10.26 -9.95
CA TYR A 182 -1.99 -9.00 -9.89
C TYR A 182 -1.39 -8.57 -11.22
N GLY A 183 -1.47 -9.41 -12.27
CA GLY A 183 -0.85 -9.12 -13.56
C GLY A 183 -1.32 -7.80 -14.19
N LYS A 184 -2.58 -7.40 -14.03
CA LYS A 184 -3.10 -6.11 -14.53
C LYS A 184 -2.52 -4.89 -13.81
N ARG A 185 -1.98 -5.07 -12.61
CA ARG A 185 -1.43 -4.01 -11.76
C ARG A 185 0.08 -4.11 -11.61
N ALA A 186 0.73 -4.97 -12.39
CA ALA A 186 2.16 -5.25 -12.26
C ALA A 186 3.03 -4.00 -12.43
N GLN A 187 2.65 -3.08 -13.33
CA GLN A 187 3.34 -1.80 -13.51
C GLN A 187 3.28 -0.92 -12.25
N LEU A 188 2.09 -0.78 -11.64
CA LEU A 188 1.92 -0.01 -10.39
C LEU A 188 2.74 -0.60 -9.23
N LEU A 189 2.90 -1.92 -9.23
CA LEU A 189 3.65 -2.66 -8.22
C LEU A 189 5.16 -2.72 -8.52
N GLY A 190 5.61 -2.30 -9.71
CA GLY A 190 7.00 -2.34 -10.14
C GLY A 190 7.54 -3.75 -10.44
N ILE A 191 6.67 -4.67 -10.87
CA ILE A 191 7.01 -6.09 -11.14
C ILE A 191 6.59 -6.57 -12.52
N GLU A 192 6.32 -5.66 -13.46
CA GLU A 192 5.83 -5.98 -14.81
C GLU A 192 6.74 -6.95 -15.57
N GLU A 193 8.04 -6.68 -15.60
CA GLU A 193 9.02 -7.54 -16.28
C GLU A 193 9.04 -8.95 -15.69
N ASN A 194 8.99 -9.07 -14.36
CA ASN A 194 8.98 -10.36 -13.68
C ASN A 194 7.70 -11.15 -13.99
N ILE A 195 6.55 -10.47 -14.09
CA ILE A 195 5.28 -11.11 -14.44
C ILE A 195 5.32 -11.64 -15.88
N GLU A 196 5.88 -10.89 -16.82
CA GLU A 196 6.03 -11.36 -18.20
C GLU A 196 7.01 -12.53 -18.32
N GLU A 197 8.12 -12.50 -17.58
CA GLU A 197 9.05 -13.62 -17.48
C GLU A 197 8.34 -14.89 -16.96
N LEU A 198 7.59 -14.77 -15.85
CA LEU A 198 6.85 -15.87 -15.25
C LEU A 198 5.78 -16.43 -16.21
N LYS A 199 5.07 -15.59 -16.98
CA LYS A 199 4.12 -16.06 -18.01
C LYS A 199 4.79 -16.93 -19.07
N ALA A 200 5.96 -16.49 -19.56
CA ALA A 200 6.72 -17.25 -20.55
C ALA A 200 7.20 -18.60 -19.98
N MET A 201 7.73 -18.59 -18.76
CA MET A 201 8.18 -19.80 -18.06
C MET A 201 7.03 -20.78 -17.81
N LEU A 202 5.89 -20.31 -17.33
CA LEU A 202 4.70 -21.15 -17.08
C LEU A 202 4.16 -21.77 -18.36
N THR A 203 4.17 -21.03 -19.47
CA THR A 203 3.76 -21.57 -20.77
C THR A 203 4.67 -22.72 -21.19
N SER A 204 5.99 -22.54 -21.04
CA SER A 204 6.97 -23.60 -21.32
C SER A 204 6.80 -24.81 -20.39
N TYR A 205 6.66 -24.56 -19.09
CA TYR A 205 6.45 -25.57 -18.05
C TYR A 205 5.21 -26.42 -18.36
N ARG A 206 4.04 -25.80 -18.58
CA ARG A 206 2.78 -26.53 -18.85
C ARG A 206 2.91 -27.44 -20.07
N ARG A 207 3.58 -26.98 -21.13
CA ARG A 207 3.84 -27.80 -22.33
C ARG A 207 4.74 -28.99 -22.00
N LYS A 208 5.86 -28.77 -21.30
CA LYS A 208 6.81 -29.83 -20.96
C LYS A 208 6.26 -30.85 -19.96
N HIS A 209 5.52 -30.38 -18.96
CA HIS A 209 4.81 -31.23 -18.01
C HIS A 209 3.75 -32.11 -18.71
N LYS A 210 3.04 -31.57 -19.71
CA LYS A 210 2.12 -32.37 -20.53
C LYS A 210 2.85 -33.45 -21.35
N ASP A 211 3.99 -33.11 -21.95
CA ASP A 211 4.81 -34.05 -22.71
C ASP A 211 5.40 -35.16 -21.82
N GLU A 212 5.81 -34.82 -20.60
CA GLU A 212 6.25 -35.75 -19.57
C GLU A 212 5.13 -36.72 -19.18
N ALA A 213 3.96 -36.19 -18.78
CA ALA A 213 2.81 -37.00 -18.38
C ALA A 213 2.38 -37.96 -19.49
N LYS A 214 2.37 -37.51 -20.75
CA LYS A 214 2.10 -38.38 -21.92
C LYS A 214 3.14 -39.51 -22.04
N THR A 215 4.42 -39.20 -21.82
CA THR A 215 5.50 -40.20 -21.91
C THR A 215 5.41 -41.23 -20.79
N LEU A 216 5.06 -40.78 -19.58
CA LEU A 216 4.81 -41.66 -18.44
C LEU A 216 3.64 -42.60 -18.72
N GLN A 217 2.53 -42.10 -19.26
CA GLN A 217 1.38 -42.92 -19.63
C GLN A 217 1.72 -43.96 -20.72
N GLU A 218 2.47 -43.56 -21.73
CA GLU A 218 2.96 -44.48 -22.77
C GLU A 218 3.90 -45.55 -22.19
N PHE A 219 4.77 -45.18 -21.25
CA PHE A 219 5.62 -46.13 -20.51
C PHE A 219 4.77 -47.11 -19.69
N GLN A 220 3.80 -46.63 -18.90
CA GLN A 220 2.92 -47.49 -18.09
C GLN A 220 2.11 -48.48 -18.94
N THR A 221 1.72 -48.05 -20.14
CA THR A 221 1.03 -48.92 -21.11
C THR A 221 1.95 -50.01 -21.65
N LEU A 222 3.22 -49.70 -21.93
CA LEU A 222 4.21 -50.71 -22.35
C LEU A 222 4.59 -51.65 -21.21
N LEU A 223 4.78 -51.11 -20.01
CA LEU A 223 5.12 -51.87 -18.82
C LEU A 223 4.05 -52.94 -18.53
N SER A 224 2.76 -52.59 -18.62
CA SER A 224 1.67 -53.55 -18.39
C SER A 224 1.56 -54.63 -19.48
N GLN A 225 2.15 -54.43 -20.65
CA GLN A 225 2.17 -55.40 -21.75
C GLN A 225 3.40 -56.31 -21.71
N GLU A 226 4.57 -55.76 -21.34
CA GLU A 226 5.85 -56.48 -21.37
C GLU A 226 6.21 -57.14 -20.02
N ASP A 227 5.86 -56.51 -18.88
CA ASP A 227 6.27 -56.95 -17.54
C ASP A 227 5.15 -57.70 -16.79
N THR A 228 4.77 -58.86 -17.31
CA THR A 228 3.68 -59.69 -16.74
C THR A 228 3.97 -60.22 -15.33
N GLU A 229 5.25 -60.39 -14.97
CA GLU A 229 5.69 -60.91 -13.67
C GLU A 229 6.08 -59.81 -12.67
N GLY A 230 6.05 -58.53 -13.09
CA GLY A 230 6.39 -57.39 -12.26
C GLY A 230 7.88 -57.29 -11.90
N GLU A 231 8.78 -57.92 -12.68
CA GLU A 231 10.24 -57.89 -12.48
C GLU A 231 10.76 -56.47 -12.75
N LEU A 232 10.38 -55.89 -13.89
CA LEU A 232 10.80 -54.55 -14.28
C LEU A 232 10.21 -53.47 -13.37
N ALA A 233 8.94 -53.58 -13.02
CA ALA A 233 8.26 -52.64 -12.13
C ALA A 233 8.93 -52.56 -10.75
N ARG A 234 9.35 -53.71 -10.21
CA ARG A 234 10.08 -53.79 -8.93
C ARG A 234 11.46 -53.15 -9.03
N PHE A 235 12.19 -53.41 -10.12
CA PHE A 235 13.49 -52.80 -10.39
C PHE A 235 13.41 -51.27 -10.48
N LEU A 236 12.43 -50.75 -11.21
CA LEU A 236 12.29 -49.31 -11.45
C LEU A 236 11.76 -48.53 -10.24
N GLN A 237 11.19 -49.19 -9.23
CA GLN A 237 10.54 -48.54 -8.10
C GLN A 237 11.46 -47.61 -7.30
N SER A 238 12.75 -47.94 -7.21
CA SER A 238 13.76 -47.13 -6.51
C SER A 238 14.51 -46.15 -7.40
N ILE A 239 14.22 -46.12 -8.71
CA ILE A 239 14.99 -45.34 -9.68
C ILE A 239 14.27 -44.03 -9.96
N THR A 240 14.88 -42.94 -9.50
CA THR A 240 14.34 -41.58 -9.62
C THR A 240 15.12 -40.72 -10.62
N SER A 241 16.31 -41.15 -11.02
CA SER A 241 17.15 -40.41 -11.97
C SER A 241 17.85 -41.32 -13.00
N LEU A 242 18.30 -40.72 -14.10
CA LEU A 242 19.12 -41.43 -15.10
C LEU A 242 20.46 -41.92 -14.52
N ALA A 243 21.03 -41.18 -13.58
CA ALA A 243 22.30 -41.56 -12.96
C ALA A 243 22.13 -42.84 -12.14
N GLU A 244 21.06 -42.92 -11.33
CA GLU A 244 20.69 -44.14 -10.61
C GLU A 244 20.40 -45.29 -11.57
N LEU A 245 19.65 -45.02 -12.65
CA LEU A 245 19.33 -46.04 -13.65
C LEU A 245 20.58 -46.69 -14.25
N HIS A 246 21.60 -45.90 -14.59
CA HIS A 246 22.82 -46.41 -15.22
C HIS A 246 23.87 -46.92 -14.23
N ALA A 247 23.77 -46.54 -12.96
CA ALA A 247 24.66 -47.03 -11.91
C ALA A 247 24.25 -48.41 -11.37
N ASP A 248 23.01 -48.83 -11.61
CA ASP A 248 22.50 -50.11 -11.12
C ASP A 248 23.07 -51.31 -11.90
N GLU A 249 23.57 -52.30 -11.16
CA GLU A 249 24.21 -53.51 -11.71
C GLU A 249 23.25 -54.36 -12.57
N PHE A 250 21.94 -54.30 -12.31
CA PHE A 250 20.93 -55.05 -13.07
C PHE A 250 20.48 -54.33 -14.34
N PHE A 251 20.94 -53.09 -14.58
CA PHE A 251 20.49 -52.27 -15.71
C PHE A 251 20.64 -52.97 -17.07
N GLU A 252 21.83 -53.52 -17.38
CA GLU A 252 22.06 -54.16 -18.68
C GLU A 252 21.22 -55.44 -18.86
N ASN A 253 20.96 -56.18 -17.76
CA ASN A 253 20.06 -57.34 -17.78
C ASN A 253 18.61 -56.92 -18.07
N MET A 254 18.12 -55.89 -17.36
CA MET A 254 16.76 -55.37 -17.56
C MET A 254 16.59 -54.74 -18.95
N LYS A 255 17.61 -54.07 -19.47
CA LYS A 255 17.64 -53.49 -20.82
C LYS A 255 17.65 -54.56 -21.91
N PHE A 256 18.34 -55.68 -21.70
CA PHE A 256 18.31 -56.81 -22.64
C PHE A 256 16.91 -57.45 -22.69
N LYS A 257 16.28 -57.66 -21.53
CA LYS A 257 14.94 -58.26 -21.42
C LYS A 257 13.81 -57.33 -21.88
N PHE A 258 13.86 -56.05 -21.50
CA PHE A 258 12.76 -55.09 -21.63
C PHE A 258 13.17 -53.80 -22.36
N GLY A 259 14.00 -53.91 -23.39
CA GLY A 259 14.66 -52.75 -24.02
C GLY A 259 13.73 -51.62 -24.47
N LYS A 260 12.50 -51.91 -24.94
CA LYS A 260 11.52 -50.89 -25.32
C LYS A 260 10.98 -50.12 -24.12
N SER A 261 10.51 -50.83 -23.08
CA SER A 261 10.05 -50.22 -21.83
C SER A 261 11.16 -49.42 -21.15
N MET A 262 12.39 -49.94 -21.13
CA MET A 262 13.58 -49.24 -20.60
C MET A 262 13.90 -47.96 -21.36
N ALA A 263 13.93 -47.99 -22.70
CA ALA A 263 14.16 -46.79 -23.51
C ALA A 263 13.07 -45.73 -23.26
N LYS A 264 11.82 -46.16 -23.07
CA LYS A 264 10.71 -45.26 -22.76
C LYS A 264 10.84 -44.65 -21.36
N PHE A 265 11.21 -45.45 -20.37
CA PHE A 265 11.46 -45.00 -19.01
C PHE A 265 12.62 -44.00 -18.94
N SER A 266 13.75 -44.27 -19.61
CA SER A 266 14.86 -43.32 -19.72
C SER A 266 14.41 -42.00 -20.35
N THR A 267 13.59 -42.06 -21.40
CA THR A 267 13.02 -40.86 -22.03
C THR A 267 12.11 -40.09 -21.08
N TYR A 268 11.31 -40.79 -20.28
CA TYR A 268 10.49 -40.18 -19.22
C TYR A 268 11.37 -39.47 -18.19
N LEU A 269 12.41 -40.12 -17.65
CA LEU A 269 13.33 -39.52 -16.68
C LEU A 269 14.00 -38.24 -17.21
N ILE A 270 14.39 -38.23 -18.49
CA ILE A 270 14.94 -37.02 -19.14
C ILE A 270 13.90 -35.88 -19.09
N LYS A 271 12.66 -36.17 -19.52
CA LYS A 271 11.58 -35.17 -19.54
C LYS A 271 11.22 -34.69 -18.15
N HIS A 272 11.13 -35.59 -17.18
CA HIS A 272 10.89 -35.29 -15.77
C HIS A 272 11.97 -34.33 -15.23
N THR A 273 13.24 -34.63 -15.50
CA THR A 273 14.37 -33.75 -15.12
C THR A 273 14.23 -32.36 -15.73
N TYR A 274 13.84 -32.24 -17.00
CA TYR A 274 13.58 -30.94 -17.62
C TYR A 274 12.43 -30.18 -16.96
N VAL A 275 11.37 -30.86 -16.52
CA VAL A 275 10.24 -30.26 -15.81
C VAL A 275 10.72 -29.71 -14.46
N LEU A 276 11.46 -30.50 -13.67
CA LEU A 276 12.07 -30.06 -12.41
C LEU A 276 12.98 -28.83 -12.59
N LEU A 277 13.79 -28.79 -13.65
CA LEU A 277 14.61 -27.62 -13.97
C LEU A 277 13.77 -26.38 -14.26
N LEU A 278 12.63 -26.52 -14.93
CA LEU A 278 11.71 -25.40 -15.17
C LEU A 278 11.02 -24.94 -13.89
N GLU A 279 10.64 -25.86 -13.00
CA GLU A 279 10.10 -25.53 -11.68
C GLU A 279 11.10 -24.72 -10.86
N ASN A 280 12.37 -25.14 -10.82
CA ASN A 280 13.43 -24.40 -10.13
C ASN A 280 13.63 -22.99 -10.70
N ARG A 281 13.55 -22.83 -12.02
CA ARG A 281 13.63 -21.50 -12.66
C ARG A 281 12.43 -20.61 -12.33
N ILE A 282 11.22 -21.20 -12.27
CA ILE A 282 10.03 -20.48 -11.81
C ILE A 282 10.20 -20.06 -10.35
N ASN A 283 10.72 -20.95 -9.50
CA ASN A 283 11.01 -20.64 -8.11
C ASN A 283 11.95 -19.43 -7.99
N GLU A 284 13.06 -19.45 -8.73
CA GLU A 284 14.02 -18.34 -8.76
C GLU A 284 13.36 -17.02 -9.22
N ALA A 285 12.53 -17.05 -10.26
CA ALA A 285 11.79 -15.87 -10.73
C ALA A 285 10.77 -15.36 -9.70
N MET A 286 10.11 -16.26 -8.97
CA MET A 286 9.21 -15.90 -7.87
C MET A 286 9.97 -15.24 -6.71
N LEU A 287 11.15 -15.74 -6.35
CA LEU A 287 12.04 -15.12 -5.36
C LEU A 287 12.47 -13.71 -5.78
N ARG A 288 12.88 -13.52 -7.05
CA ARG A 288 13.20 -12.19 -7.59
C ARG A 288 12.00 -11.25 -7.51
N THR A 289 10.79 -11.78 -7.71
CA THR A 289 9.55 -11.01 -7.58
C THR A 289 9.27 -10.60 -6.15
N GLN A 290 9.46 -11.48 -5.16
CA GLN A 290 9.39 -11.10 -3.75
C GLN A 290 10.39 -10.00 -3.42
N ILE A 291 11.64 -10.10 -3.89
CA ILE A 291 12.67 -9.07 -3.69
C ILE A 291 12.22 -7.73 -4.30
N ALA A 292 11.67 -7.74 -5.51
CA ALA A 292 11.18 -6.52 -6.15
C ALA A 292 9.98 -5.90 -5.42
N LEU A 293 9.09 -6.71 -4.85
CA LEU A 293 7.98 -6.25 -4.01
C LEU A 293 8.43 -5.66 -2.67
N MET A 294 9.57 -6.10 -2.14
CA MET A 294 10.13 -5.56 -0.89
C MET A 294 10.93 -4.27 -1.07
N LYS A 295 11.27 -3.90 -2.31
CA LYS A 295 11.90 -2.61 -2.66
C LYS A 295 10.84 -1.51 -2.83
#